data_AF-A0A841WWG1-F1
#
_entry.id   AF-A0A841WWG1-F1
#
_cell.length_a   1.000
_cell.length_b   1.000
_cell.length_c   1.000
_cell.angle_alpha   90.00
_cell.angle_beta   90.00
_cell.angle_gamma   90.00
#
_symmetry.space_group_name_H-M   'P 1'
#
loop_
_entity.id
_entity.type
_entity.pdbx_description
1 polymer ?
#
loop_
_entity_poly.entity_id
_entity_poly.type
_entity_poly.pdbx_seq_one_letter_code
_entity_poly.pdbx_strand_id
1 'polypeptide(L)'
;MEINLVLNELSLQNPTSDKETARQWMSNFINTVKAVKAQGVKVYLRTKDDFHTTILAPEYPLRRWLNDKEVDQVEQGFIINLATGSPFSTNIANLDIQDIENNAGLSEFWHQGEAAIGLGIAYMLDTLAISFISKECWNFSRLKLEVRRLNENEEVINDILDILHASRSNHVQEHAEWIQNRIRTGVIDGEDLWERKGELFPNLEFCDSVSKQLRNIRVGQLELQPVTKTLLELEKCSNKWKKGYFNLDDYPIDESGESEATLNKYGSERTFLCPDEKERRFERHAKLKFCNWRIYFFPVKPGQVIIGYVGRHLPTVKYKT
;
A
#
# COMPACT_ATOMS: atom_id res chain seq x y z
N MET A 1 11.85 9.44 -5.46
CA MET A 1 10.83 8.43 -5.10
C MET A 1 11.07 7.17 -5.91
N GLU A 2 10.91 6.00 -5.30
CA GLU A 2 10.89 4.70 -5.97
C GLU A 2 9.50 4.08 -5.82
N ILE A 3 8.97 3.50 -6.89
CA ILE A 3 7.73 2.73 -6.87
C ILE A 3 8.07 1.25 -7.03
N ASN A 4 7.57 0.44 -6.10
CA ASN A 4 7.67 -1.01 -6.15
C ASN A 4 6.50 -1.53 -6.99
N LEU A 5 6.73 -1.84 -8.27
CA LEU A 5 5.71 -2.53 -9.07
C LEU A 5 5.62 -3.98 -8.62
N VAL A 6 4.42 -4.53 -8.61
CA VAL A 6 4.21 -5.95 -8.29
C VAL A 6 3.68 -6.64 -9.53
N LEU A 7 4.42 -7.62 -10.04
CA LEU A 7 4.00 -8.43 -11.17
C LEU A 7 2.86 -9.35 -10.74
N ASN A 8 1.72 -9.23 -11.39
CA ASN A 8 0.61 -10.16 -11.25
C ASN A 8 0.99 -11.51 -11.90
N GLU A 9 1.30 -12.50 -11.07
CA GLU A 9 1.72 -13.82 -11.50
C GLU A 9 0.64 -14.56 -12.30
N LEU A 10 -0.65 -14.25 -12.06
CA LEU A 10 -1.75 -14.85 -12.81
C LEU A 10 -1.71 -14.48 -14.30
N SER A 11 -1.11 -13.34 -14.63
CA SER A 11 -0.91 -12.93 -16.02
C SER A 11 0.14 -13.78 -16.77
N LEU A 12 0.93 -14.59 -16.06
CA LEU A 12 1.98 -15.45 -16.64
C LEU A 12 1.55 -16.91 -16.83
N GLN A 13 0.46 -17.35 -16.20
CA GLN A 13 0.07 -18.77 -16.17
C GLN A 13 -0.27 -19.36 -17.55
N ASN A 14 -0.62 -18.51 -18.52
CA ASN A 14 -1.01 -18.92 -19.86
C ASN A 14 -0.02 -18.34 -20.87
N PRO A 15 1.16 -18.97 -21.06
CA PRO A 15 2.09 -18.60 -22.12
C PRO A 15 1.38 -18.61 -23.47
N THR A 16 1.77 -17.72 -24.36
CA THR A 16 1.25 -17.75 -25.73
C THR A 16 1.78 -18.95 -26.50
N SER A 17 1.12 -19.31 -27.60
CA SER A 17 1.51 -20.43 -28.46
C SER A 17 2.78 -20.19 -29.27
N ASP A 18 3.12 -18.92 -29.54
CA ASP A 18 4.17 -18.57 -30.50
C ASP A 18 5.08 -17.43 -30.02
N LYS A 19 6.28 -17.36 -30.62
CA LYS A 19 7.32 -16.40 -30.23
C LYS A 19 6.97 -14.96 -30.60
N GLU A 20 6.25 -14.76 -31.68
CA GLU A 20 5.93 -13.41 -32.17
C GLU A 20 5.00 -12.71 -31.18
N THR A 21 3.93 -13.39 -30.77
CA THR A 21 3.02 -12.93 -29.72
C THR A 21 3.76 -12.72 -28.40
N ALA A 22 4.71 -13.60 -28.05
CA ALA A 22 5.49 -13.49 -26.81
C ALA A 22 6.36 -12.22 -26.82
N ARG A 23 6.95 -11.88 -27.96
CA ARG A 23 7.70 -10.63 -28.14
C ARG A 23 6.78 -9.43 -28.02
N GLN A 24 5.61 -9.45 -28.67
CA GLN A 24 4.63 -8.37 -28.56
C GLN A 24 4.17 -8.15 -27.11
N TRP A 25 3.95 -9.21 -26.34
CA TRP A 25 3.61 -9.10 -24.93
C TRP A 25 4.74 -8.47 -24.11
N MET A 26 5.99 -8.88 -24.35
CA MET A 26 7.16 -8.26 -23.70
C MET A 26 7.32 -6.79 -24.06
N SER A 27 7.17 -6.41 -25.33
CA SER A 27 7.23 -5.01 -25.75
C SER A 27 6.12 -4.18 -25.07
N ASN A 28 4.89 -4.71 -24.97
CA ASN A 28 3.80 -4.05 -24.23
C ASN A 28 4.11 -3.90 -22.74
N PHE A 29 4.64 -4.95 -22.10
CA PHE A 29 5.05 -4.92 -20.70
C PHE A 29 6.13 -3.86 -20.46
N ILE A 30 7.18 -3.85 -21.30
CA ILE A 30 8.27 -2.89 -21.24
C ILE A 30 7.75 -1.46 -21.41
N ASN A 31 6.87 -1.23 -22.38
CA ASN A 31 6.28 0.09 -22.61
C ASN A 31 5.42 0.55 -21.43
N THR A 32 4.73 -0.37 -20.76
CA THR A 32 3.97 -0.07 -19.54
C THR A 32 4.90 0.34 -18.40
N VAL A 33 5.98 -0.41 -18.14
CA VAL A 33 6.97 -0.04 -17.10
C VAL A 33 7.67 1.28 -17.46
N LYS A 34 8.04 1.49 -18.73
CA LYS A 34 8.63 2.75 -19.21
C LYS A 34 7.66 3.93 -19.02
N ALA A 35 6.36 3.73 -19.22
CA ALA A 35 5.36 4.77 -18.97
C ALA A 35 5.31 5.16 -17.48
N VAL A 36 5.50 4.21 -16.56
CA VAL A 36 5.64 4.53 -15.12
C VAL A 36 6.92 5.32 -14.88
N LYS A 37 8.06 4.91 -15.44
CA LYS A 37 9.34 5.67 -15.33
C LYS A 37 9.22 7.10 -15.82
N ALA A 38 8.49 7.30 -16.92
CA ALA A 38 8.28 8.60 -17.52
C ALA A 38 7.54 9.59 -16.60
N GLN A 39 6.89 9.12 -15.53
CA GLN A 39 6.28 9.97 -14.50
C GLN A 39 7.31 10.55 -13.51
N GLY A 40 8.61 10.27 -13.68
CA GLY A 40 9.69 10.81 -12.84
C GLY A 40 10.06 9.94 -11.64
N VAL A 41 9.70 8.65 -11.66
CA VAL A 41 10.00 7.71 -10.56
C VAL A 41 11.05 6.67 -10.96
N LYS A 42 11.80 6.21 -9.96
CA LYS A 42 12.54 4.93 -10.06
C LYS A 42 11.55 3.78 -9.90
N VAL A 43 11.89 2.62 -10.45
CA VAL A 43 11.01 1.45 -10.42
C VAL A 43 11.79 0.22 -10.03
N TYR A 44 11.19 -0.56 -9.15
CA TYR A 44 11.65 -1.87 -8.73
C TYR A 44 10.53 -2.86 -8.98
N LEU A 45 10.78 -3.94 -9.73
CA LEU A 45 9.78 -4.95 -10.06
C LEU A 45 9.86 -6.11 -9.07
N ARG A 46 8.78 -6.35 -8.33
CA ARG A 46 8.64 -7.50 -7.43
C ARG A 46 7.93 -8.63 -8.14
N THR A 47 8.47 -9.84 -8.01
CA THR A 47 7.94 -11.04 -8.65
C THR A 47 7.85 -12.20 -7.66
N LYS A 48 6.92 -13.13 -7.90
CA LYS A 48 6.77 -14.34 -7.08
C LYS A 48 8.00 -15.23 -7.19
N ASP A 49 8.38 -15.52 -8.43
CA ASP A 49 9.51 -16.35 -8.81
C ASP A 49 10.59 -15.51 -9.50
N ASP A 50 11.79 -16.07 -9.76
CA ASP A 50 12.82 -15.39 -10.55
C ASP A 50 12.25 -14.95 -11.90
N PHE A 51 12.19 -13.63 -12.13
CA PHE A 51 11.61 -13.08 -13.35
C PHE A 51 12.25 -13.65 -14.62
N HIS A 52 13.55 -13.95 -14.59
CA HIS A 52 14.29 -14.47 -15.75
C HIS A 52 13.87 -15.90 -16.12
N THR A 53 13.23 -16.67 -15.23
CA THR A 53 12.76 -18.02 -15.54
C THR A 53 11.36 -18.05 -16.14
N THR A 54 10.69 -16.90 -16.26
CA THR A 54 9.34 -16.78 -16.84
C THR A 54 9.26 -17.44 -18.21
N ILE A 55 8.27 -18.32 -18.41
CA ILE A 55 7.98 -18.97 -19.69
C ILE A 55 7.04 -18.07 -20.49
N LEU A 56 7.50 -17.54 -21.62
CA LEU A 56 6.69 -16.62 -22.46
C LEU A 56 5.89 -17.39 -23.52
N ALA A 57 6.48 -18.44 -24.08
CA ALA A 57 5.86 -19.41 -24.99
C ALA A 57 6.56 -20.78 -24.85
N PRO A 58 6.00 -21.88 -25.39
CA PRO A 58 6.65 -23.18 -25.40
C PRO A 58 8.09 -23.09 -25.93
N GLU A 59 9.05 -23.66 -25.18
CA GLU A 59 10.49 -23.60 -25.48
C GLU A 59 11.08 -22.18 -25.63
N TYR A 60 10.39 -21.16 -25.11
CA TYR A 60 10.77 -19.76 -25.23
C TYR A 60 10.65 -19.03 -23.87
N PRO A 61 11.54 -19.33 -22.91
CA PRO A 61 11.64 -18.58 -21.65
C PRO A 61 12.21 -17.17 -21.88
N LEU A 62 12.06 -16.29 -20.88
CA LEU A 62 12.61 -14.93 -20.92
C LEU A 62 14.13 -14.92 -21.16
N ARG A 63 14.89 -15.88 -20.59
CA ARG A 63 16.33 -16.05 -20.92
C ARG A 63 16.59 -16.25 -22.42
N ARG A 64 15.69 -16.93 -23.14
CA ARG A 64 15.82 -17.11 -24.58
C ARG A 64 15.40 -15.84 -25.34
N TRP A 65 14.37 -15.14 -24.89
CA TRP A 65 13.99 -13.83 -25.42
C TRP A 65 15.11 -12.78 -25.30
N LEU A 66 15.86 -12.80 -24.18
CA LEU A 66 17.01 -11.93 -23.95
C LEU A 66 18.18 -12.17 -24.91
N ASN A 67 18.23 -13.34 -25.55
CA ASN A 67 19.28 -13.71 -26.52
C ASN A 67 18.72 -13.85 -27.95
N ASP A 68 17.46 -13.46 -28.17
CA ASP A 68 16.81 -13.56 -29.47
C ASP A 68 17.28 -12.41 -30.38
N LYS A 69 17.79 -12.75 -31.56
CA LYS A 69 18.32 -11.78 -32.53
C LYS A 69 17.23 -10.95 -33.20
N GLU A 70 15.97 -11.40 -33.14
CA GLU A 70 14.82 -10.69 -33.71
C GLU A 70 14.19 -9.71 -32.70
N VAL A 71 14.67 -9.70 -31.44
CA VAL A 71 14.21 -8.75 -30.41
C VAL A 71 15.10 -7.51 -30.43
N ASP A 72 14.47 -6.35 -30.22
CA ASP A 72 15.15 -5.06 -30.15
C ASP A 72 16.16 -5.00 -28.98
N GLN A 73 17.40 -4.56 -29.27
CA GLN A 73 18.48 -4.52 -28.28
C GLN A 73 18.23 -3.53 -27.14
N VAL A 74 17.47 -2.45 -27.37
CA VAL A 74 17.08 -1.48 -26.34
C VAL A 74 16.06 -2.10 -25.40
N GLU A 75 15.13 -2.91 -25.90
CA GLU A 75 14.21 -3.69 -25.08
C GLU A 75 14.94 -4.74 -24.22
N GLN A 76 15.88 -5.47 -24.80
CA GLN A 76 16.72 -6.42 -24.06
C GLN A 76 17.50 -5.71 -22.96
N GLY A 77 18.20 -4.64 -23.31
CA GLY A 77 18.96 -3.82 -22.37
C GLY A 77 18.09 -3.24 -21.25
N PHE A 78 16.83 -2.91 -21.54
CA PHE A 78 15.89 -2.44 -20.53
C PHE A 78 15.58 -3.52 -19.49
N ILE A 79 15.27 -4.75 -19.93
CA ILE A 79 14.96 -5.86 -19.02
C ILE A 79 16.18 -6.26 -18.19
N ILE A 80 17.37 -6.32 -18.80
CA ILE A 80 18.64 -6.63 -18.10
C ILE A 80 18.90 -5.63 -16.96
N ASN A 81 18.58 -4.35 -17.18
CA ASN A 81 18.82 -3.28 -16.22
C ASN A 81 17.62 -2.99 -15.31
N LEU A 82 16.50 -3.71 -15.48
CA LEU A 82 15.34 -3.55 -14.61
C LEU A 82 15.67 -4.18 -13.26
N ALA A 83 15.64 -3.37 -12.20
CA ALA A 83 15.80 -3.89 -10.84
C ALA A 83 14.61 -4.81 -10.52
N THR A 84 14.91 -6.06 -10.16
CA THR A 84 13.92 -7.08 -9.81
C THR A 84 14.19 -7.66 -8.43
N GLY A 85 13.14 -8.08 -7.72
CA GLY A 85 13.24 -8.81 -6.45
C GLY A 85 12.26 -9.97 -6.38
N SER A 86 12.77 -11.15 -6.01
CA SER A 86 11.99 -12.38 -5.84
C SER A 86 12.47 -13.18 -4.62
N PRO A 87 11.57 -13.69 -3.76
CA PRO A 87 10.11 -13.54 -3.82
C PRO A 87 9.68 -12.09 -3.53
N PHE A 88 8.40 -11.76 -3.61
CA PHE A 88 7.91 -10.39 -3.42
C PHE A 88 8.34 -9.76 -2.09
N SER A 89 8.53 -10.54 -1.02
CA SER A 89 9.02 -10.13 0.31
C SER A 89 10.51 -9.77 0.35
N THR A 90 11.25 -9.95 -0.75
CA THR A 90 12.66 -9.56 -0.83
C THR A 90 12.87 -8.11 -0.43
N ASN A 91 13.78 -7.86 0.52
CA ASN A 91 14.03 -6.54 1.09
C ASN A 91 12.82 -5.91 1.80
N ILE A 92 11.88 -6.72 2.29
CA ILE A 92 10.78 -6.28 3.14
C ILE A 92 10.85 -7.02 4.49
N ALA A 93 10.95 -6.26 5.58
CA ALA A 93 10.95 -6.78 6.94
C ALA A 93 9.52 -6.86 7.50
N ASN A 94 8.64 -7.62 6.82
CA ASN A 94 7.26 -7.82 7.26
C ASN A 94 6.88 -9.31 7.11
N LEU A 95 6.45 -9.91 8.23
CA LEU A 95 6.06 -11.32 8.27
C LEU A 95 4.73 -11.56 7.54
N ASP A 96 3.79 -10.61 7.54
CA ASP A 96 2.50 -10.78 6.86
C ASP A 96 2.66 -10.96 5.34
N ILE A 97 3.59 -10.24 4.70
CA ILE A 97 3.88 -10.46 3.27
C ILE A 97 4.43 -11.87 3.06
N GLN A 98 5.38 -12.29 3.90
CA GLN A 98 5.95 -13.63 3.82
C GLN A 98 4.87 -14.69 4.07
N ASP A 99 3.95 -14.45 4.98
CA ASP A 99 2.85 -15.36 5.28
C ASP A 99 1.86 -15.42 4.10
N ILE A 100 1.52 -14.30 3.47
CA ILE A 100 0.67 -14.28 2.27
C ILE A 100 1.34 -15.04 1.11
N GLU A 101 2.64 -14.82 0.88
CA GLU A 101 3.40 -15.56 -0.13
C GLU A 101 3.40 -17.06 0.10
N ASN A 102 3.48 -17.46 1.37
CA ASN A 102 3.49 -18.85 1.79
C ASN A 102 2.08 -19.43 2.02
N ASN A 103 1.01 -18.69 1.70
CA ASN A 103 -0.39 -19.05 2.00
C ASN A 103 -0.63 -19.39 3.48
N ALA A 104 0.11 -18.76 4.39
CA ALA A 104 0.01 -18.89 5.84
C ALA A 104 -0.56 -17.62 6.51
N GLY A 105 -0.91 -16.60 5.72
CA GLY A 105 -1.39 -15.31 6.22
C GLY A 105 -2.82 -15.35 6.76
N LEU A 106 -3.15 -14.37 7.62
CA LEU A 106 -4.51 -14.15 8.13
C LEU A 106 -5.47 -13.52 7.10
N SER A 107 -4.96 -13.23 5.89
CA SER A 107 -5.72 -12.68 4.78
C SER A 107 -5.40 -13.46 3.51
N GLU A 108 -6.45 -13.83 2.78
CA GLU A 108 -6.37 -14.49 1.49
C GLU A 108 -6.90 -13.54 0.41
N PHE A 109 -6.26 -13.59 -0.77
CA PHE A 109 -6.55 -12.70 -1.88
C PHE A 109 -6.89 -13.50 -3.12
N TRP A 110 -7.99 -13.16 -3.76
CA TRP A 110 -8.54 -13.90 -4.88
C TRP A 110 -8.94 -12.96 -6.02
N HIS A 111 -8.78 -13.42 -7.26
CA HIS A 111 -9.28 -12.74 -8.44
C HIS A 111 -9.91 -13.76 -9.38
N GLN A 112 -11.21 -13.61 -9.65
CA GLN A 112 -11.96 -14.51 -10.55
C GLN A 112 -11.84 -15.99 -10.15
N GLY A 113 -11.83 -16.27 -8.84
CA GLY A 113 -11.73 -17.63 -8.31
C GLY A 113 -10.31 -18.22 -8.23
N GLU A 114 -9.27 -17.47 -8.61
CA GLU A 114 -7.87 -17.88 -8.46
C GLU A 114 -7.15 -17.10 -7.35
N ALA A 115 -6.25 -17.77 -6.62
CA ALA A 115 -5.46 -17.13 -5.58
C ALA A 115 -4.49 -16.12 -6.20
N ALA A 116 -4.62 -14.85 -5.81
CA ALA A 116 -3.94 -13.71 -6.42
C ALA A 116 -2.94 -13.08 -5.43
N ILE A 117 -1.80 -13.74 -5.24
CA ILE A 117 -0.77 -13.37 -4.25
C ILE A 117 -0.16 -12.01 -4.62
N GLY A 118 0.27 -11.83 -5.87
CA GLY A 118 0.87 -10.57 -6.33
C GLY A 118 -0.10 -9.40 -6.25
N LEU A 119 -1.39 -9.61 -6.57
CA LEU A 119 -2.42 -8.58 -6.43
C LEU A 119 -2.67 -8.22 -4.95
N GLY A 120 -2.69 -9.23 -4.07
CA GLY A 120 -2.74 -9.03 -2.62
C GLY A 120 -1.57 -8.20 -2.11
N ILE A 121 -0.35 -8.54 -2.51
CA ILE A 121 0.86 -7.80 -2.10
C ILE A 121 0.88 -6.39 -2.66
N ALA A 122 0.40 -6.17 -3.89
CA ALA A 122 0.24 -4.85 -4.46
C ALA A 122 -0.71 -3.98 -3.62
N TYR A 123 -1.82 -4.57 -3.19
CA TYR A 123 -2.76 -3.93 -2.28
C TYR A 123 -2.12 -3.60 -0.91
N MET A 124 -1.38 -4.55 -0.31
CA MET A 124 -0.72 -4.34 0.98
C MET A 124 0.32 -3.21 0.95
N LEU A 125 1.07 -3.13 -0.14
CA LEU A 125 2.08 -2.08 -0.35
C LEU A 125 1.45 -0.75 -0.81
N ASP A 126 0.13 -0.73 -1.05
CA ASP A 126 -0.61 0.36 -1.70
C ASP A 126 0.14 0.84 -2.95
N THR A 127 0.49 -0.10 -3.84
CA THR A 127 1.29 0.14 -5.03
C THR A 127 0.61 -0.35 -6.29
N LEU A 128 1.23 -0.11 -7.45
CA LEU A 128 0.69 -0.46 -8.75
C LEU A 128 1.01 -1.93 -9.09
N ALA A 129 -0.04 -2.74 -9.28
CA ALA A 129 0.08 -4.06 -9.89
C ALA A 129 0.30 -3.91 -11.40
N ILE A 130 1.16 -4.75 -11.98
CA ILE A 130 1.42 -4.79 -13.42
C ILE A 130 1.21 -6.19 -13.98
N SER A 131 0.58 -6.30 -15.14
CA SER A 131 0.34 -7.60 -15.81
C SER A 131 0.89 -7.60 -17.23
N PHE A 132 1.18 -8.81 -17.72
CA PHE A 132 1.22 -9.08 -19.15
C PHE A 132 -0.20 -9.00 -19.73
N ILE A 133 -0.33 -8.55 -20.97
CA ILE A 133 -1.61 -8.50 -21.69
C ILE A 133 -2.00 -9.89 -22.27
N SER A 134 -1.84 -10.93 -21.47
CA SER A 134 -2.00 -12.32 -21.89
C SER A 134 -3.45 -12.75 -22.10
N LYS A 135 -4.38 -12.06 -21.45
CA LYS A 135 -5.83 -12.23 -21.54
C LYS A 135 -6.51 -10.88 -21.43
N GLU A 136 -7.72 -10.77 -21.99
CA GLU A 136 -8.51 -9.52 -21.97
C GLU A 136 -8.87 -9.07 -20.55
N CYS A 137 -8.98 -10.00 -19.58
CA CYS A 137 -9.21 -9.67 -18.18
C CYS A 137 -8.10 -8.80 -17.56
N TRP A 138 -6.91 -8.75 -18.16
CA TRP A 138 -5.83 -7.86 -17.74
C TRP A 138 -5.87 -6.48 -18.42
N ASN A 139 -6.78 -6.25 -19.38
CA ASN A 139 -6.86 -5.00 -20.13
C ASN A 139 -7.66 -3.91 -19.40
N PHE A 140 -7.35 -3.69 -18.11
CA PHE A 140 -8.02 -2.68 -17.29
C PHE A 140 -7.01 -1.89 -16.46
N SER A 141 -7.32 -0.63 -16.16
CA SER A 141 -6.53 0.19 -15.24
C SER A 141 -6.80 -0.12 -13.76
N ARG A 142 -7.89 -0.84 -13.46
CA ARG A 142 -8.20 -1.30 -12.11
C ARG A 142 -8.74 -2.72 -12.16
N LEU A 143 -8.43 -3.49 -11.13
CA LEU A 143 -8.96 -4.85 -10.96
C LEU A 143 -9.75 -4.95 -9.67
N LYS A 144 -10.73 -5.85 -9.65
CA LYS A 144 -11.44 -6.25 -8.43
C LYS A 144 -10.65 -7.34 -7.74
N LEU A 145 -10.41 -7.18 -6.45
CA LEU A 145 -9.71 -8.14 -5.60
C LEU A 145 -10.66 -8.59 -4.50
N GLU A 146 -10.93 -9.87 -4.43
CA GLU A 146 -11.69 -10.50 -3.36
C GLU A 146 -10.74 -10.74 -2.19
N VAL A 147 -11.09 -10.24 -1.01
CA VAL A 147 -10.28 -10.35 0.20
C VAL A 147 -11.05 -11.07 1.26
N ARG A 148 -10.48 -12.17 1.76
CA ARG A 148 -11.02 -12.91 2.90
C ARG A 148 -10.09 -12.72 4.09
N ARG A 149 -10.61 -12.23 5.21
CA ARG A 149 -9.80 -11.99 6.41
C ARG A 149 -10.61 -12.17 7.69
N LEU A 150 -9.93 -12.35 8.82
CA LEU A 150 -10.56 -12.34 10.13
C LEU A 150 -10.73 -10.90 10.64
N ASN A 151 -11.86 -10.62 11.28
CA ASN A 151 -12.10 -9.37 11.98
C ASN A 151 -11.66 -9.45 13.45
N GLU A 152 -11.87 -8.37 14.21
CA GLU A 152 -11.53 -8.29 15.64
C GLU A 152 -12.30 -9.31 16.52
N ASN A 153 -13.37 -9.91 16.01
CA ASN A 153 -14.14 -10.96 16.67
C ASN A 153 -13.79 -12.37 16.17
N GLU A 154 -12.71 -12.52 15.40
CA GLU A 154 -12.31 -13.78 14.75
C GLU A 154 -13.36 -14.32 13.75
N GLU A 155 -14.23 -13.45 13.25
CA GLU A 155 -15.20 -13.79 12.22
C GLU A 155 -14.59 -13.54 10.84
N VAL A 156 -14.84 -14.47 9.92
CA VAL A 156 -14.43 -14.33 8.51
C VAL A 156 -15.29 -13.24 7.85
N ILE A 157 -14.62 -12.22 7.32
CA ILE A 157 -15.20 -11.20 6.47
C ILE A 157 -14.68 -11.38 5.05
N ASN A 158 -15.59 -11.23 4.08
CA ASN A 158 -15.26 -11.14 2.67
C ASN A 158 -15.53 -9.72 2.18
N ASP A 159 -14.54 -9.11 1.53
CA ASP A 159 -14.67 -7.80 0.89
C ASP A 159 -14.27 -7.89 -0.58
N ILE A 160 -14.76 -6.93 -1.36
CA ILE A 160 -14.31 -6.71 -2.73
C ILE A 160 -13.69 -5.32 -2.80
N LEU A 161 -12.42 -5.27 -3.17
CA LEU A 161 -11.62 -4.04 -3.22
C LEU A 161 -11.25 -3.72 -4.67
N ASP A 162 -11.13 -2.42 -4.98
CA ASP A 162 -10.51 -1.95 -6.22
C ASP A 162 -9.02 -1.75 -6.00
N ILE A 163 -8.20 -2.36 -6.86
CA ILE A 163 -6.74 -2.19 -6.85
C ILE A 163 -6.26 -1.46 -8.11
N LEU A 164 -5.19 -0.69 -7.97
CA LEU A 164 -4.53 -0.05 -9.10
C LEU A 164 -3.78 -1.09 -9.91
N HIS A 165 -4.02 -1.06 -11.22
CA HIS A 165 -3.46 -2.03 -12.14
C HIS A 165 -3.03 -1.36 -13.45
N ALA A 166 -2.03 -1.93 -14.12
CA ALA A 166 -1.70 -1.56 -15.49
C ALA A 166 -1.17 -2.76 -16.28
N SER A 167 -1.48 -2.79 -17.57
CA SER A 167 -0.96 -3.75 -18.55
C SER A 167 -0.58 -3.08 -19.86
N ARG A 168 -0.86 -1.77 -19.95
CA ARG A 168 -0.63 -0.89 -21.08
C ARG A 168 -0.30 0.51 -20.59
N SER A 169 0.36 1.29 -21.43
CA SER A 169 0.78 2.66 -21.10
C SER A 169 -0.38 3.62 -20.83
N ASN A 170 -1.54 3.46 -21.49
CA ASN A 170 -2.73 4.27 -21.23
C ASN A 170 -3.28 4.06 -19.81
N HIS A 171 -3.25 2.83 -19.28
CA HIS A 171 -3.64 2.55 -17.88
C HIS A 171 -2.76 3.30 -16.89
N VAL A 172 -1.47 3.47 -17.20
CA VAL A 172 -0.56 4.28 -16.36
C VAL A 172 -0.95 5.76 -16.38
N GLN A 173 -1.39 6.28 -17.52
CA GLN A 173 -1.83 7.69 -17.62
C GLN A 173 -3.09 7.95 -16.79
N GLU A 174 -4.01 6.99 -16.71
CA GLU A 174 -5.18 7.08 -15.82
C GLU A 174 -4.79 7.18 -14.34
N HIS A 175 -3.60 6.72 -13.97
CA HIS A 175 -3.06 6.80 -12.60
C HIS A 175 -2.04 7.92 -12.42
N ALA A 176 -1.85 8.80 -13.40
CA ALA A 176 -0.82 9.84 -13.34
C ALA A 176 -0.99 10.73 -12.10
N GLU A 177 -2.21 11.15 -11.77
CA GLU A 177 -2.48 11.94 -10.56
C GLU A 177 -2.09 11.18 -9.28
N TRP A 178 -2.40 9.88 -9.20
CA TRP A 178 -2.00 9.05 -8.08
C TRP A 178 -0.48 8.94 -7.96
N ILE A 179 0.22 8.75 -9.08
CA ILE A 179 1.69 8.68 -9.12
C ILE A 179 2.30 10.03 -8.70
N GLN A 180 1.81 11.15 -9.23
CA GLN A 180 2.30 12.48 -8.86
C GLN A 180 2.04 12.80 -7.39
N ASN A 181 0.87 12.41 -6.87
CA ASN A 181 0.59 12.56 -5.45
C ASN A 181 1.56 11.71 -4.60
N ARG A 182 1.84 10.46 -5.01
CA ARG A 182 2.85 9.59 -4.39
C ARG A 182 4.26 10.21 -4.40
N ILE A 183 4.65 10.91 -5.46
CA ILE A 183 5.94 11.62 -5.51
C ILE A 183 5.97 12.75 -4.48
N ARG A 184 4.90 13.54 -4.40
CA ARG A 184 4.81 14.71 -3.52
C ARG A 184 4.75 14.32 -2.04
N THR A 185 3.87 13.38 -1.70
CA THR A 185 3.57 13.02 -0.30
C THR A 185 4.29 11.79 0.18
N GLY A 186 5.01 11.10 -0.70
CA GLY A 186 5.69 9.87 -0.32
C GLY A 186 6.84 10.18 0.63
N VAL A 187 6.95 9.31 1.63
CA VAL A 187 7.97 9.32 2.66
C VAL A 187 8.70 7.99 2.63
N ILE A 188 10.00 8.01 2.95
CA ILE A 188 10.86 6.82 2.86
C ILE A 188 10.73 5.95 4.12
N ASP A 189 10.61 6.59 5.27
CA ASP A 189 10.40 5.97 6.58
C ASP A 189 9.69 6.95 7.53
N GLY A 190 9.53 6.54 8.79
CA GLY A 190 8.90 7.35 9.81
C GLY A 190 9.75 8.52 10.31
N GLU A 191 11.07 8.49 10.10
CA GLU A 191 11.95 9.63 10.38
C GLU A 191 11.69 10.74 9.36
N ASP A 192 11.69 10.41 8.06
CA ASP A 192 11.34 11.33 6.98
C ASP A 192 9.92 11.91 7.17
N LEU A 193 8.94 11.07 7.53
CA LEU A 193 7.58 11.49 7.86
C LEU A 193 7.56 12.52 9.01
N TRP A 194 8.33 12.28 10.08
CA TRP A 194 8.37 13.16 11.23
C TRP A 194 9.05 14.50 10.93
N GLU A 195 10.14 14.49 10.16
CA GLU A 195 10.84 15.71 9.76
C GLU A 195 9.97 16.57 8.82
N ARG A 196 9.23 15.92 7.91
CA ARG A 196 8.32 16.60 6.96
C ARG A 196 6.93 16.88 7.52
N LYS A 197 6.63 16.55 8.79
CA LYS A 197 5.26 16.69 9.34
C LYS A 197 4.68 18.10 9.20
N GLY A 198 5.50 19.16 9.31
CA GLY A 198 5.04 20.55 9.14
C GLY A 198 4.70 20.92 7.70
N GLU A 199 5.35 20.28 6.72
CA GLU A 199 5.05 20.41 5.29
C GLU A 199 3.79 19.61 4.93
N LEU A 200 3.69 18.38 5.44
CA LEU A 200 2.66 17.42 5.06
C LEU A 200 1.34 17.63 5.81
N PHE A 201 1.39 18.11 7.06
CA PHE A 201 0.26 18.16 7.98
C PHE A 201 0.15 19.51 8.73
N PRO A 202 0.02 20.64 8.03
CA PRO A 202 0.03 21.96 8.67
C PRO A 202 -1.14 22.23 9.64
N ASN A 203 -2.23 21.47 9.57
CA ASN A 203 -3.39 21.58 10.47
C ASN A 203 -3.40 20.48 11.56
N LEU A 204 -2.38 19.61 11.58
CA LEU A 204 -2.20 18.59 12.62
C LEU A 204 -1.08 18.97 13.58
N GLU A 205 -1.35 18.82 14.86
CA GLU A 205 -0.37 18.93 15.93
C GLU A 205 -0.09 17.55 16.51
N PHE A 206 1.10 17.30 17.02
CA PHE A 206 1.52 15.98 17.48
C PHE A 206 2.01 16.05 18.92
N CYS A 207 1.49 15.19 19.79
CA CYS A 207 2.04 15.02 21.13
C CYS A 207 3.47 14.44 21.06
N ASP A 208 4.29 14.71 22.07
CA ASP A 208 5.69 14.27 22.11
C ASP A 208 5.87 12.75 21.98
N SER A 209 4.93 11.98 22.54
CA SER A 209 4.88 10.51 22.42
C SER A 209 4.89 10.03 20.96
N VAL A 210 4.26 10.79 20.06
CA VAL A 210 4.08 10.43 18.65
C VAL A 210 5.39 10.52 17.88
N SER A 211 6.33 11.38 18.29
CA SER A 211 7.66 11.48 17.69
C SER A 211 8.36 10.13 17.65
N LYS A 212 8.49 9.48 18.81
CA LYS A 212 9.14 8.18 18.93
C LYS A 212 8.37 7.08 18.19
N GLN A 213 7.05 7.15 18.20
CA GLN A 213 6.18 6.17 17.53
C GLN A 213 6.37 6.18 16.02
N LEU A 214 6.32 7.36 15.41
CA LEU A 214 6.52 7.51 13.97
C LEU A 214 7.95 7.14 13.59
N ARG A 215 8.97 7.66 14.28
CA ARG A 215 10.40 7.38 13.97
C ARG A 215 10.80 5.90 14.10
N ASN A 216 10.00 5.09 14.80
CA ASN A 216 10.21 3.65 14.88
C ASN A 216 9.73 2.89 13.63
N ILE A 217 8.94 3.54 12.76
CA ILE A 217 8.54 2.96 11.49
C ILE A 217 9.74 3.00 10.53
N ARG A 218 10.39 1.86 10.31
CA ARG A 218 11.60 1.75 9.48
C ARG A 218 11.28 1.61 8.00
N VAL A 219 12.29 1.86 7.17
CA VAL A 219 12.22 1.69 5.71
C VAL A 219 11.63 0.32 5.36
N GLY A 220 10.62 0.32 4.48
CA GLY A 220 9.98 -0.90 4.00
C GLY A 220 8.94 -1.52 4.95
N GLN A 221 8.69 -0.92 6.13
CA GLN A 221 7.58 -1.36 6.98
C GLN A 221 6.23 -0.93 6.39
N LEU A 222 5.29 -1.87 6.39
CA LEU A 222 3.99 -1.68 5.75
C LEU A 222 3.14 -0.63 6.44
N GLU A 223 3.34 -0.39 7.73
CA GLU A 223 2.56 0.56 8.52
C GLU A 223 2.76 2.01 8.08
N LEU A 224 3.88 2.31 7.43
CA LEU A 224 4.21 3.66 6.99
C LEU A 224 3.13 4.25 6.07
N GLN A 225 2.68 3.48 5.08
CA GLN A 225 1.73 3.98 4.08
C GLN A 225 0.32 4.18 4.66
N PRO A 226 -0.30 3.22 5.38
CA PRO A 226 -1.57 3.42 6.06
C PRO A 226 -1.54 4.58 7.07
N VAL A 227 -0.45 4.72 7.83
CA VAL A 227 -0.28 5.84 8.77
C VAL A 227 -0.24 7.16 8.01
N THR A 228 0.63 7.28 7.01
CA THR A 228 0.79 8.50 6.20
C THR A 228 -0.52 8.88 5.51
N LYS A 229 -1.21 7.91 4.88
CA LYS A 229 -2.50 8.13 4.21
C LYS A 229 -3.57 8.62 5.18
N THR A 230 -3.67 8.00 6.35
CA THR A 230 -4.68 8.39 7.35
C THR A 230 -4.39 9.78 7.92
N LEU A 231 -3.13 10.11 8.17
CA LEU A 231 -2.74 11.47 8.56
C LEU A 231 -3.03 12.49 7.45
N LEU A 232 -2.79 12.16 6.18
CA LEU A 232 -3.16 13.03 5.05
C LEU A 232 -4.67 13.26 4.94
N GLU A 233 -5.49 12.23 5.20
CA GLU A 233 -6.95 12.38 5.21
C GLU A 233 -7.43 13.21 6.42
N LEU A 234 -6.83 13.00 7.60
CA LEU A 234 -7.09 13.85 8.78
C LEU A 234 -6.69 15.30 8.53
N GLU A 235 -5.55 15.54 7.89
CA GLU A 235 -5.09 16.87 7.46
C GLU A 235 -6.10 17.52 6.50
N LYS A 236 -6.53 16.80 5.45
CA LYS A 236 -7.54 17.30 4.51
C LYS A 236 -8.84 17.67 5.22
N CYS A 237 -9.31 16.82 6.14
CA CYS A 237 -10.50 17.10 6.93
C CYS A 237 -10.31 18.33 7.82
N SER A 238 -9.20 18.39 8.55
CA SER A 238 -8.85 19.51 9.44
C SER A 238 -8.81 20.83 8.68
N ASN A 239 -8.18 20.85 7.51
CA ASN A 239 -8.13 22.03 6.65
C ASN A 239 -9.53 22.49 6.19
N LYS A 240 -10.43 21.55 5.83
CA LYS A 240 -11.80 21.91 5.42
C LYS A 240 -12.73 22.28 6.59
N TRP A 241 -12.41 21.86 7.81
CA TRP A 241 -13.23 22.13 8.98
C TRP A 241 -13.15 23.61 9.38
N LYS A 242 -14.19 24.39 9.04
CA LYS A 242 -14.26 25.84 9.35
C LYS A 242 -15.21 26.21 10.48
N LYS A 243 -16.20 25.38 10.79
CA LYS A 243 -17.21 25.60 11.85
C LYS A 243 -17.89 24.30 12.27
N GLY A 244 -18.58 24.31 13.40
CA GLY A 244 -19.35 23.17 13.89
C GLY A 244 -18.47 22.04 14.43
N TYR A 245 -19.05 20.85 14.53
CA TYR A 245 -18.37 19.65 15.00
C TYR A 245 -17.41 19.07 13.95
N PHE A 246 -16.30 18.46 14.37
CA PHE A 246 -15.36 17.79 13.48
C PHE A 246 -15.89 16.41 13.08
N ASN A 247 -16.21 16.25 11.79
CA ASN A 247 -16.84 15.07 11.23
C ASN A 247 -15.97 14.44 10.12
N LEU A 248 -15.89 13.11 10.11
CA LEU A 248 -15.15 12.30 9.14
C LEU A 248 -16.04 11.58 8.11
N ASP A 249 -17.36 11.79 8.10
CA ASP A 249 -18.32 11.07 7.22
C ASP A 249 -17.95 11.07 5.73
N ASP A 250 -17.37 12.17 5.22
CA ASP A 250 -16.95 12.31 3.82
C ASP A 250 -15.53 11.80 3.52
N TYR A 251 -14.88 11.17 4.49
CA TYR A 251 -13.49 10.73 4.41
C TYR A 251 -13.39 9.21 4.56
N PRO A 252 -12.47 8.55 3.84
CA PRO A 252 -12.29 7.10 3.90
C PRO A 252 -11.50 6.68 5.15
N ILE A 253 -11.93 7.16 6.33
CA ILE A 253 -11.34 6.86 7.63
C ILE A 253 -12.36 6.04 8.42
N ASP A 254 -11.98 4.82 8.79
CA ASP A 254 -12.77 4.02 9.73
C ASP A 254 -12.53 4.54 11.15
N GLU A 255 -13.47 5.36 11.63
CA GLU A 255 -13.44 5.95 12.95
C GLU A 255 -14.26 5.13 13.96
N SER A 256 -13.72 4.98 15.17
CA SER A 256 -14.53 4.62 16.34
C SER A 256 -14.07 5.32 17.62
N GLY A 257 -14.93 5.26 18.64
CA GLY A 257 -14.62 5.67 20.01
C GLY A 257 -14.31 4.48 20.92
N GLU A 258 -13.63 4.76 22.01
CA GLU A 258 -13.44 3.81 23.10
C GLU A 258 -14.70 3.67 23.95
N SER A 259 -14.98 2.44 24.43
CA SER A 259 -16.14 2.24 25.30
C SER A 259 -15.93 2.86 26.68
N GLU A 260 -17.02 3.27 27.33
CA GLU A 260 -16.97 3.84 28.69
C GLU A 260 -16.25 2.91 29.68
N ALA A 261 -16.51 1.60 29.60
CA ALA A 261 -15.84 0.59 30.42
C ALA A 261 -14.32 0.57 30.18
N THR A 262 -13.86 0.72 28.94
CA THR A 262 -12.44 0.82 28.61
C THR A 262 -11.84 2.12 29.13
N LEU A 263 -12.50 3.26 28.92
CA LEU A 263 -12.02 4.55 29.41
C LEU A 263 -11.94 4.63 30.93
N ASN A 264 -12.85 3.96 31.64
CA ASN A 264 -12.82 3.89 33.11
C ASN A 264 -11.64 3.06 33.63
N LYS A 265 -11.25 2.00 32.92
CA LYS A 265 -10.16 1.11 33.34
C LYS A 265 -8.78 1.52 32.82
N TYR A 266 -8.70 1.96 31.57
CA TYR A 266 -7.47 2.20 30.81
C TYR A 266 -7.39 3.64 30.28
N GLY A 267 -8.14 4.58 30.86
CA GLY A 267 -8.19 5.97 30.41
C GLY A 267 -6.86 6.72 30.52
N SER A 268 -5.99 6.32 31.45
CA SER A 268 -4.63 6.89 31.58
C SER A 268 -3.76 6.61 30.35
N GLU A 269 -3.88 5.43 29.75
CA GLU A 269 -3.14 5.06 28.52
C GLU A 269 -3.58 5.85 27.29
N ARG A 270 -4.74 6.51 27.38
CA ARG A 270 -5.33 7.38 26.35
C ARG A 270 -5.26 8.85 26.72
N THR A 271 -4.56 9.18 27.81
CA THR A 271 -4.37 10.56 28.25
C THR A 271 -2.96 11.00 27.88
N PHE A 272 -2.85 12.06 27.10
CA PHE A 272 -1.58 12.55 26.59
C PHE A 272 -1.41 14.03 26.92
N LEU A 273 -0.19 14.41 27.29
CA LEU A 273 0.22 15.80 27.39
C LEU A 273 0.32 16.38 25.97
N CYS A 274 -0.50 17.38 25.68
CA CYS A 274 -0.58 18.03 24.38
C CYS A 274 0.43 19.18 24.23
N PRO A 275 0.70 19.66 23.01
CA PRO A 275 1.62 20.77 22.76
C PRO A 275 1.26 22.09 23.46
N ASP A 276 0.02 22.28 23.88
CA ASP A 276 -0.44 23.42 24.66
C ASP A 276 -0.38 23.19 26.18
N GLU A 277 0.43 22.21 26.61
CA GLU A 277 0.70 21.83 28.01
C GLU A 277 -0.52 21.29 28.77
N LYS A 278 -1.61 20.93 28.07
CA LYS A 278 -2.80 20.35 28.68
C LYS A 278 -2.86 18.85 28.46
N GLU A 279 -3.18 18.12 29.52
CA GLU A 279 -3.55 16.72 29.41
C GLU A 279 -4.96 16.58 28.84
N ARG A 280 -5.10 15.72 27.84
CA ARG A 280 -6.40 15.38 27.25
C ARG A 280 -6.53 13.88 27.12
N ARG A 281 -7.75 13.38 27.38
CA ARG A 281 -8.13 11.98 27.15
C ARG A 281 -8.70 11.83 25.73
N PHE A 282 -8.05 11.01 24.93
CA PHE A 282 -8.40 10.76 23.53
C PHE A 282 -9.29 9.51 23.45
N GLU A 283 -10.52 9.68 23.02
CA GLU A 283 -11.47 8.58 22.82
C GLU A 283 -11.55 8.16 21.35
N ARG A 284 -11.58 9.16 20.46
CA ARG A 284 -11.73 9.00 19.01
C ARG A 284 -10.44 8.49 18.39
N HIS A 285 -10.54 7.49 17.52
CA HIS A 285 -9.40 6.94 16.82
C HIS A 285 -9.76 6.39 15.43
N ALA A 286 -8.81 6.50 14.51
CA ALA A 286 -8.85 5.84 13.21
C ALA A 286 -8.30 4.42 13.30
N LYS A 287 -8.98 3.45 12.67
CA LYS A 287 -8.55 2.04 12.61
C LYS A 287 -7.74 1.76 11.36
N LEU A 288 -6.48 1.38 11.54
CA LEU A 288 -5.66 0.79 10.49
C LEU A 288 -5.82 -0.74 10.55
N LYS A 289 -6.96 -1.22 10.04
CA LYS A 289 -7.37 -2.64 10.15
C LYS A 289 -6.30 -3.61 9.68
N PHE A 290 -5.57 -3.24 8.65
CA PHE A 290 -4.57 -4.10 8.04
C PHE A 290 -3.43 -4.47 9.01
N CYS A 291 -2.87 -3.51 9.75
CA CYS A 291 -1.77 -3.77 10.70
C CYS A 291 -2.24 -3.79 12.16
N ASN A 292 -3.55 -3.73 12.41
CA ASN A 292 -4.16 -3.54 13.73
C ASN A 292 -3.56 -2.35 14.51
N TRP A 293 -3.27 -1.25 13.79
CA TRP A 293 -2.84 0.01 14.42
C TRP A 293 -4.02 0.96 14.59
N ARG A 294 -3.81 1.95 15.45
CA ARG A 294 -4.73 3.04 15.77
C ARG A 294 -4.01 4.38 15.68
N ILE A 295 -4.72 5.39 15.19
CA ILE A 295 -4.33 6.79 15.29
C ILE A 295 -5.35 7.49 16.16
N TYR A 296 -4.97 7.86 17.38
CA TYR A 296 -5.83 8.64 18.27
C TYR A 296 -5.69 10.12 17.95
N PHE A 297 -6.83 10.80 17.81
CA PHE A 297 -6.86 12.22 17.49
C PHE A 297 -7.89 12.97 18.35
N PHE A 298 -7.65 14.27 18.53
CA PHE A 298 -8.48 15.17 19.33
C PHE A 298 -8.69 16.49 18.57
N PRO A 299 -9.89 16.73 18.03
CA PRO A 299 -10.23 18.01 17.40
C PRO A 299 -10.34 19.11 18.45
N VAL A 300 -9.50 20.14 18.35
CA VAL A 300 -9.44 21.23 19.35
C VAL A 300 -10.38 22.36 18.95
N LYS A 301 -10.23 22.85 17.72
CA LYS A 301 -11.03 23.93 17.13
C LYS A 301 -10.92 23.85 15.60
N PRO A 302 -11.81 24.51 14.83
CA PRO A 302 -11.72 24.52 13.37
C PRO A 302 -10.31 24.78 12.84
N GLY A 303 -9.82 23.91 11.96
CA GLY A 303 -8.46 23.96 11.44
C GLY A 303 -7.37 23.35 12.32
N GLN A 304 -7.69 22.77 13.49
CA GLN A 304 -6.67 22.24 14.41
C GLN A 304 -7.12 20.92 15.05
N VAL A 305 -6.37 19.86 14.76
CA VAL A 305 -6.52 18.52 15.35
C VAL A 305 -5.19 18.06 15.92
N ILE A 306 -5.22 17.51 17.15
CA ILE A 306 -4.02 16.95 17.79
C ILE A 306 -4.00 15.44 17.58
N ILE A 307 -2.84 14.87 17.29
CA ILE A 307 -2.55 13.43 17.26
C ILE A 307 -1.88 13.05 18.57
N GLY A 308 -2.50 12.16 19.34
CA GLY A 308 -2.01 11.73 20.65
C GLY A 308 -1.23 10.41 20.62
N TYR A 309 -1.55 9.53 19.66
CA TYR A 309 -0.97 8.20 19.57
C TYR A 309 -1.04 7.65 18.14
N VAL A 310 0.04 7.01 17.70
CA VAL A 310 0.13 6.20 16.49
C VAL A 310 0.82 4.88 16.84
N GLY A 311 0.15 3.76 16.65
CA GLY A 311 0.75 2.47 16.99
C GLY A 311 -0.26 1.35 17.08
N ARG A 312 0.15 0.21 17.62
CA ARG A 312 -0.73 -0.97 17.83
C ARG A 312 -1.95 -0.62 18.68
N HIS A 313 -3.02 -1.39 18.50
CA HIS A 313 -4.20 -1.28 19.34
C HIS A 313 -3.85 -1.40 20.84
N LEU A 314 -4.25 -0.40 21.62
CA LEU A 314 -4.04 -0.36 23.07
C LEU A 314 -4.95 -1.37 23.79
N PRO A 315 -4.56 -1.89 24.96
CA PRO A 315 -5.39 -2.79 25.76
C PRO A 315 -6.79 -2.22 26.04
N THR A 316 -7.82 -3.06 25.95
CA THR A 316 -9.20 -2.73 26.30
C THR A 316 -9.77 -3.76 27.27
N VAL A 317 -10.98 -3.52 27.81
CA VAL A 317 -11.65 -4.52 28.66
C VAL A 317 -11.93 -5.83 27.92
N LYS A 318 -12.13 -5.76 26.60
CA LYS A 318 -12.41 -6.89 25.72
C LYS A 318 -11.13 -7.57 25.22
N TYR A 319 -10.11 -6.77 24.92
CA TYR A 319 -8.83 -7.24 24.36
C TYR A 319 -7.68 -6.87 25.31
N LYS A 320 -7.31 -7.82 26.17
CA LYS A 320 -6.13 -7.71 27.04
C LYS A 320 -4.96 -8.23 26.22
N THR A 321 -3.97 -7.39 25.93
CA THR A 321 -2.76 -7.73 25.17
C THR A 321 -2.08 -9.00 25.65
#